data_AF-A0A2S9SJW8-F1
#
_entry.id   AF-A0A2S9SJW8-F1
#
_cell.length_a   1.000
_cell.length_b   1.000
_cell.length_c   1.000
_cell.angle_alpha   90.00
_cell.angle_beta   90.00
_cell.angle_gamma   90.00
#
_symmetry.space_group_name_H-M   'P 1'
#
loop_
_entity.id
_entity.type
_entity.pdbx_description
1 polymer ?
#
loop_
_entity_poly.entity_id
_entity_poly.type
_entity_poly.pdbx_seq_one_letter_code
_entity_poly.pdbx_strand_id
1 'polypeptide(L)'
;CVLTPWMLRLVVLPGPDQLWPVRRSSDRLALQLPCGNMTFMVGELPETGQLLACSLMSPLDPHLGAEQGSSLVSSTLKMLHSLPLHQGAVGVDLGRRRLFGARRGQPA
;
A
#
# COMPACT_ATOMS: atom_id res chain seq x y z
N CYS A 1 -1.88 0.94 2.37
CA CYS A 1 -2.88 1.48 3.31
C CYS A 1 -2.68 2.98 3.42
N VAL A 2 -3.75 3.77 3.45
CA VAL A 2 -3.69 5.23 3.60
C VAL A 2 -4.36 5.59 4.91
N LEU A 3 -3.62 6.28 5.77
CA LEU A 3 -4.12 6.85 7.02
C LEU A 3 -4.23 8.37 6.84
N THR A 4 -5.40 8.92 7.12
CA THR A 4 -5.61 10.36 7.28
C THR A 4 -6.10 10.63 8.71
N PRO A 5 -6.11 11.86 9.21
CA PRO A 5 -6.64 12.15 10.55
C PRO A 5 -8.11 11.75 10.75
N TRP A 6 -8.87 11.55 9.67
CA TRP A 6 -10.31 11.27 9.71
C TRP A 6 -10.70 9.87 9.20
N MET A 7 -9.83 9.15 8.47
CA MET A 7 -10.11 7.76 8.07
C MET A 7 -8.86 6.91 7.86
N LEU A 8 -9.04 5.60 8.04
CA LEU A 8 -8.12 4.57 7.59
C LEU A 8 -8.74 3.83 6.40
N ARG A 9 -8.01 3.75 5.29
CA ARG A 9 -8.47 3.06 4.07
C ARG A 9 -7.42 2.15 3.47
N LEU A 10 -7.87 1.02 2.96
CA LEU A 10 -7.06 0.13 2.14
C LEU A 10 -7.16 0.56 0.69
N VAL A 11 -6.02 0.60 -0.01
CA VAL A 11 -5.95 0.90 -1.43
C VAL A 11 -5.18 -0.24 -2.10
N VAL A 12 -5.72 -0.77 -3.18
CA VAL A 12 -5.11 -1.78 -4.03
C VAL A 12 -4.91 -1.19 -5.41
N LEU A 13 -3.69 -1.36 -5.92
CA LEU A 13 -3.26 -0.92 -7.24
C LEU A 13 -3.06 -2.15 -8.14
N PRO A 14 -3.13 -1.98 -9.46
CA PRO A 14 -2.75 -3.04 -10.39
C PRO A 14 -1.30 -3.47 -10.15
N GLY A 15 -1.03 -4.77 -10.34
CA GLY A 15 0.33 -5.30 -10.28
C GLY A 15 1.22 -4.75 -11.41
N PRO A 16 2.56 -4.93 -11.31
CA PRO A 16 3.46 -4.57 -12.41
C PRO A 16 3.05 -5.33 -13.68
N ASP A 17 2.98 -4.62 -14.80
CA ASP A 17 2.53 -5.12 -16.12
C ASP A 17 1.08 -5.62 -16.20
N GLN A 18 0.26 -5.37 -15.17
CA GLN A 18 -1.14 -5.74 -15.18
C GLN A 18 -2.02 -4.57 -15.64
N LEU A 19 -2.79 -4.78 -16.71
CA LEU A 19 -3.82 -3.85 -17.16
C LEU A 19 -5.18 -4.29 -16.60
N TRP A 20 -5.77 -3.47 -15.74
CA TRP A 20 -7.13 -3.69 -15.27
C TRP A 20 -8.16 -3.21 -16.30
N PRO A 21 -9.29 -3.92 -16.45
CA PRO A 21 -10.38 -3.44 -17.29
C PRO A 21 -10.93 -2.14 -16.70
N VAL A 22 -11.25 -1.19 -17.57
CA VAL A 22 -11.88 0.08 -17.17
C VAL A 22 -13.26 -0.22 -16.59
N ARG A 23 -13.43 0.10 -15.31
CA ARG A 23 -14.71 0.00 -14.60
C ARG A 23 -15.30 1.39 -14.39
N ARG A 24 -16.60 1.48 -14.12
CA ARG A 24 -17.21 2.77 -13.79
C ARG A 24 -16.76 3.18 -12.40
N SER A 25 -16.58 4.49 -12.21
CA SER A 25 -16.32 5.03 -10.89
C SER A 25 -17.47 4.64 -9.94
N SER A 26 -17.13 4.26 -8.72
CA SER A 26 -18.05 3.73 -7.69
C SER A 26 -18.55 2.29 -7.89
N ASP A 27 -18.11 1.57 -8.92
CA ASP A 27 -18.35 0.13 -9.01
C ASP A 27 -17.75 -0.59 -7.79
N ARG A 28 -18.42 -1.65 -7.34
CA ARG A 28 -17.98 -2.47 -6.19
C ARG A 28 -17.38 -3.77 -6.67
N LEU A 29 -16.14 -4.05 -6.26
CA LEU A 29 -15.44 -5.30 -6.53
C LEU A 29 -15.14 -6.03 -5.21
N ALA A 30 -15.61 -7.27 -5.09
CA ALA A 30 -15.21 -8.13 -3.98
C ALA A 30 -13.85 -8.76 -4.29
N LEU A 31 -12.87 -8.56 -3.41
CA LEU A 31 -11.59 -9.25 -3.44
C LEU A 31 -11.53 -10.23 -2.27
N GLN A 32 -11.07 -11.45 -2.55
CA GLN A 32 -10.77 -12.42 -1.51
C GLN A 32 -9.41 -12.08 -0.90
N LEU A 33 -9.41 -11.73 0.37
CA LEU A 33 -8.20 -11.58 1.17
C LEU A 33 -8.12 -12.76 2.15
N PRO A 34 -6.94 -13.08 2.68
CA PRO A 34 -6.78 -14.15 3.66
C PRO A 34 -7.63 -13.96 4.93
N CYS A 35 -7.91 -12.71 5.32
CA CYS A 35 -8.79 -12.40 6.45
C CYS A 35 -10.30 -12.50 6.11
N GLY A 36 -10.65 -12.71 4.84
CA GLY A 36 -12.03 -12.77 4.35
C GLY A 36 -12.26 -11.98 3.07
N ASN A 37 -13.46 -12.10 2.50
CA ASN A 37 -13.86 -11.33 1.33
C ASN A 37 -14.15 -9.88 1.72
N MET A 38 -13.54 -8.92 1.03
CA MET A 38 -13.75 -7.49 1.25
C MET A 38 -14.19 -6.80 -0.03
N THR A 39 -15.14 -5.87 0.09
CA THR A 39 -15.63 -5.09 -1.04
C THR A 39 -14.86 -3.78 -1.16
N PHE A 40 -14.30 -3.55 -2.34
CA PHE A 40 -13.59 -2.35 -2.73
C PHE A 40 -14.44 -1.55 -3.70
N MET A 41 -14.37 -0.23 -3.60
CA MET A 41 -14.96 0.69 -4.55
C MET A 41 -13.89 1.11 -5.56
N VAL A 42 -14.25 1.14 -6.83
CA VAL A 42 -13.40 1.68 -7.90
C VAL A 42 -13.33 3.19 -7.74
N GLY A 43 -12.13 3.66 -7.43
CA GLY A 43 -11.75 5.07 -7.45
C GLY A 43 -10.85 5.37 -8.64
N GLU A 44 -10.68 6.65 -8.92
CA GLU A 44 -9.78 7.13 -9.96
C GLU A 44 -8.87 8.20 -9.33
N LEU A 45 -7.57 8.09 -9.60
CA LEU A 45 -6.59 9.08 -9.19
C LEU A 45 -5.96 9.68 -10.45
N PRO A 46 -5.90 11.03 -10.59
CA PRO A 46 -5.51 11.68 -11.84
C PRO A 46 -4.18 11.18 -12.43
N GLU A 47 -3.22 10.87 -11.56
CA GLU A 47 -1.85 10.49 -11.97
C GLU A 47 -1.63 8.98 -12.12
N THR A 48 -2.50 8.15 -11.55
CA THR A 48 -2.27 6.69 -11.43
C THR A 48 -3.37 5.85 -12.09
N GLY A 49 -4.45 6.48 -12.53
CA GLY A 49 -5.61 5.82 -13.12
C GLY A 49 -6.50 5.16 -12.06
N GLN A 50 -7.08 4.02 -12.41
CA GLN A 50 -8.06 3.33 -11.57
C GLN A 50 -7.39 2.61 -10.40
N LEU A 51 -7.98 2.77 -9.21
CA LEU A 51 -7.59 2.10 -7.99
C LEU A 51 -8.81 1.50 -7.30
N LEU A 52 -8.56 0.55 -6.41
CA LEU A 52 -9.60 -0.05 -5.58
C LEU A 52 -9.42 0.44 -4.14
N ALA A 53 -10.45 1.04 -3.57
CA ALA A 53 -10.42 1.59 -2.22
C ALA A 53 -11.49 0.96 -1.32
N CYS A 54 -11.11 0.60 -0.09
CA CYS A 54 -12.03 0.12 0.94
C CYS A 54 -11.81 0.92 2.23
N SER A 55 -12.88 1.50 2.78
CA SER A 55 -12.80 2.19 4.07
C SER A 55 -12.81 1.15 5.19
N LEU A 56 -11.80 1.21 6.07
CA LEU A 56 -11.67 0.26 7.18
C LEU A 56 -12.20 0.86 8.48
N MET A 57 -11.90 2.13 8.74
CA MET A 57 -12.28 2.79 9.99
C MET A 57 -12.48 4.28 9.81
N SER A 58 -13.61 4.79 10.31
CA SER A 58 -13.93 6.21 10.43
C SER A 58 -15.02 6.40 11.49
N PRO A 59 -14.93 7.40 12.39
CA PRO A 59 -13.82 8.35 12.56
C PRO A 59 -12.61 7.71 13.28
N LEU A 60 -11.43 8.30 13.10
CA LEU A 60 -10.24 7.98 13.88
C LEU A 60 -10.23 8.78 15.19
N ASP A 61 -9.51 8.27 16.17
CA ASP A 61 -9.27 8.97 17.43
C ASP A 61 -8.54 10.31 17.16
N PRO A 62 -9.11 11.47 17.54
CA PRO A 62 -8.45 12.77 17.39
C PRO A 62 -7.10 12.87 18.10
N HIS A 63 -6.85 12.03 19.11
CA HIS A 63 -5.60 11.99 19.87
C HIS A 63 -4.57 11.00 19.31
N LEU A 64 -4.83 10.41 18.13
CA LEU A 64 -3.91 9.48 17.50
C LEU A 64 -2.62 10.19 17.06
N GLY A 65 -1.52 9.91 17.77
CA GLY A 65 -0.18 10.38 17.39
C GLY A 65 0.38 9.66 16.16
N ALA A 66 1.45 10.23 15.57
CA ALA A 66 2.07 9.71 14.35
C ALA A 66 2.63 8.28 14.51
N GLU A 67 3.23 7.97 15.66
CA GLU A 67 3.74 6.63 15.98
C GLU A 67 2.61 5.61 16.10
N GLN A 68 1.53 5.97 16.81
CA GLN A 68 0.34 5.14 16.94
C GLN A 68 -0.32 4.91 15.58
N GLY A 69 -0.38 5.94 14.73
CA GLY A 69 -0.88 5.83 13.36
C GLY A 69 -0.06 4.86 12.50
N SER A 70 1.28 4.95 12.58
CA SER A 70 2.17 4.05 11.85
C SER A 70 2.04 2.60 12.32
N SER A 71 1.91 2.39 13.63
CA SER A 71 1.65 1.07 14.23
C SER A 71 0.27 0.52 13.86
N LEU A 72 -0.75 1.37 13.80
CA LEU A 72 -2.10 1.02 13.38
C LEU A 72 -2.12 0.54 11.92
N VAL A 73 -1.45 1.27 11.02
CA VAL A 73 -1.31 0.88 9.61
C VAL A 73 -0.60 -0.45 9.48
N SER A 74 0.49 -0.65 10.23
CA SER A 74 1.23 -1.92 10.26
C SER A 74 0.35 -3.09 10.69
N SER A 75 -0.31 -2.95 11.83
CA SER A 75 -1.14 -4.00 12.42
C SER A 75 -2.31 -4.36 11.50
N THR A 76 -2.93 -3.34 10.91
CA THR A 76 -4.01 -3.51 9.94
C THR A 76 -3.52 -4.28 8.71
N LEU A 77 -2.36 -3.92 8.14
CA LEU A 77 -1.81 -4.64 7.00
C LEU A 77 -1.46 -6.09 7.36
N LYS A 78 -0.84 -6.34 8.53
CA LYS A 78 -0.53 -7.70 8.99
C LYS A 78 -1.79 -8.55 9.13
N MET A 79 -2.85 -7.99 9.71
CA MET A 79 -4.16 -8.63 9.82
C MET A 79 -4.74 -8.97 8.44
N LEU A 80 -4.75 -8.01 7.52
CA LEU A 80 -5.31 -8.19 6.17
C LEU A 80 -4.56 -9.24 5.34
N HIS A 81 -3.23 -9.28 5.47
CA HIS A 81 -2.41 -10.23 4.75
C HIS A 81 -2.31 -11.60 5.43
N SER A 82 -2.72 -11.73 6.71
CA SER A 82 -2.55 -12.94 7.55
C SER A 82 -1.11 -13.51 7.59
N LEU A 83 -0.14 -12.76 7.06
CA LEU A 83 1.25 -13.14 6.87
C LEU A 83 2.13 -12.14 7.62
N PRO A 84 3.30 -12.56 8.12
CA PRO A 84 4.27 -11.64 8.70
C PRO A 84 4.79 -10.70 7.61
N LEU A 85 4.29 -9.47 7.58
CA LEU A 85 4.75 -8.45 6.66
C LEU A 85 6.10 -7.90 7.11
N HIS A 86 7.08 -7.93 6.21
CA HIS A 86 8.31 -7.18 6.36
C HIS A 86 7.97 -5.70 6.12
N GLN A 87 7.80 -4.95 7.21
CA GLN A 87 7.80 -3.49 7.12
C GLN A 87 9.19 -3.03 6.70
N GLY A 88 9.28 -1.96 5.91
CA GLY A 88 10.52 -1.27 5.53
C GLY A 88 11.27 -0.61 6.71
N ALA A 89 11.22 -1.21 7.90
CA ALA A 89 11.99 -0.86 9.09
C ALA A 89 13.46 -1.32 8.99
N VAL A 90 13.78 -2.21 8.04
CA VAL A 90 15.18 -2.36 7.62
C VAL A 90 15.45 -1.19 6.69
N GLY A 91 16.14 -0.16 7.19
CA GLY A 91 16.65 0.95 6.42
C GLY A 91 17.63 0.43 5.36
N VAL A 92 17.10 -0.05 4.24
CA VAL A 92 17.89 -0.32 3.05
C VAL A 92 18.14 1.04 2.43
N ASP A 93 19.37 1.52 2.56
CA ASP A 93 19.86 2.67 1.81
C ASP A 93 19.76 2.35 0.32
N LEU A 94 18.70 2.83 -0.33
CA LEU A 94 18.48 2.74 -1.77
C LEU A 94 19.37 3.75 -2.54
N GLY A 95 20.14 4.56 -1.83
CA GLY A 95 21.09 5.52 -2.36
C GLY A 95 22.24 4.82 -3.08
N ARG A 96 22.17 4.78 -4.42
CA ARG A 96 23.26 4.30 -5.29
C ARG A 96 24.54 5.14 -5.25
N ARG A 97 24.62 6.16 -4.39
CA ARG A 97 25.81 7.02 -4.21
C ARG A 97 26.90 6.34 -3.35
N ARG A 98 27.05 5.01 -3.46
CA ARG A 98 28.29 4.30 -3.11
C ARG A 98 29.32 4.60 -4.20
N LEU A 99 29.98 5.74 -4.06
CA LEU A 99 30.75 6.40 -5.11
C LEU A 99 32.14 5.80 -5.42
N PHE A 100 32.61 4.75 -4.74
CA PHE A 100 33.95 4.17 -4.99
C PHE A 100 34.03 2.65 -4.74
N GLY A 101 33.33 1.84 -5.53
CA GLY A 101 33.38 0.38 -5.47
C GLY A 101 33.70 -0.29 -6.82
N ALA A 102 34.99 -0.48 -7.09
CA ALA A 102 35.60 -1.40 -8.07
C ALA A 102 35.22 -1.25 -9.57
N ARG A 103 36.16 -0.69 -10.35
CA ARG A 103 36.29 -0.98 -11.79
C ARG A 103 36.43 -2.50 -11.97
N ARG A 104 35.43 -3.15 -12.58
CA ARG A 104 35.62 -4.48 -13.17
C ARG A 104 36.48 -4.30 -14.41
N GLY A 105 37.68 -4.86 -14.40
CA GLY A 105 38.58 -4.90 -15.55
C GLY A 105 37.87 -5.48 -16.78
N GLN A 106 38.04 -4.81 -17.90
CA GLN A 106 37.48 -5.17 -19.20
C GLN A 106 38.54 -6.01 -19.95
N PRO A 107 38.21 -7.22 -20.45
CA PRO A 107 39.16 -8.02 -21.20
C PRO A 107 39.23 -7.54 -22.67
N ALA A 108 40.45 -7.43 -23.18
CA ALA A 108 40.78 -7.52 -24.60
C ALA A 108 42.01 -8.43 -24.72
#